data_AF-A0A6G8CF23-F1
#
_entry.id   AF-A0A6G8CF23-F1
#
_cell.length_a   1.000
_cell.length_b   1.000
_cell.length_c   1.000
_cell.angle_alpha   90.00
_cell.angle_beta   90.00
_cell.angle_gamma   90.00
#
_symmetry.space_group_name_H-M   'P 1'
#
loop_
_entity.id
_entity.type
_entity.pdbx_description
1 polymer ?
#
loop_
_entity_poly.entity_id
_entity_poly.type
_entity_poly.pdbx_seq_one_letter_code
_entity_poly.pdbx_strand_id
1 'polypeptide(L)'
;MRYVLLNKPFEVLTQFTDENGRATLKDFVPIPKIYPVGRLDFDSEGLVLLTDDKPLQHRLSEPRFKVPKTYWVQVEGIPTEEAIATLRRGVDIKTSFTAPAEVELLPEPPAIWERPKPIRFRANIPTSWLQITISQGINRQVRKMTAAVGFPTLRLVRVKIAHLEVENLAPGQWRELTAPEAAKLKAAFSATKMPAERQVQSKEAKSKPATASTAPSTGTPARKTFKPAPSNFKRPAGSDKSPKGASDRPKRGPKTSRPR
;
A
#
# COMPACT_ATOMS: atom_id res chain seq x y z
N MET A 1 8.83 -21.48 -18.42
CA MET A 1 8.57 -20.18 -17.80
C MET A 1 7.20 -19.73 -18.24
N ARG A 2 6.34 -19.42 -17.28
CA ARG A 2 4.98 -18.95 -17.51
C ARG A 2 4.87 -17.50 -17.07
N TYR A 3 4.12 -16.72 -17.85
CA TYR A 3 3.75 -15.36 -17.50
C TYR A 3 2.24 -15.27 -17.62
N VAL A 4 1.59 -14.90 -16.52
CA VAL A 4 0.13 -14.86 -16.42
C VAL A 4 -0.27 -13.46 -16.01
N LEU A 5 -1.22 -12.89 -16.73
CA LEU A 5 -1.92 -11.69 -16.29
C LEU A 5 -3.20 -12.11 -15.60
N LEU A 6 -3.41 -11.58 -14.41
CA LEU A 6 -4.66 -11.68 -13.66
C LEU A 6 -5.25 -10.29 -13.54
N ASN A 7 -6.54 -10.14 -13.85
CA ASN A 7 -7.29 -8.99 -13.37
C ASN A 7 -7.78 -9.29 -11.94
N LYS A 8 -7.05 -8.81 -10.94
CA LYS A 8 -7.31 -9.09 -9.53
C LYS A 8 -8.61 -8.37 -9.09
N PRO A 9 -9.60 -9.11 -8.54
CA PRO A 9 -10.81 -8.49 -7.98
C PRO A 9 -10.55 -7.66 -6.72
N PHE A 10 -11.57 -6.87 -6.35
CA PHE A 10 -11.63 -6.14 -5.09
C PHE A 10 -11.68 -7.12 -3.90
N GLU A 11 -11.04 -6.77 -2.78
CA GLU A 11 -10.99 -7.60 -1.55
C GLU A 11 -10.36 -8.99 -1.74
N VAL A 12 -9.33 -9.05 -2.58
CA VAL A 12 -8.47 -10.23 -2.76
C VAL A 12 -7.06 -9.87 -2.30
N LEU A 13 -6.36 -10.78 -1.64
CA LEU A 13 -4.95 -10.59 -1.28
C LEU A 13 -4.04 -10.92 -2.48
N THR A 14 -2.98 -10.12 -2.68
CA THR A 14 -1.93 -10.44 -3.68
C THR A 14 -0.90 -11.42 -3.14
N GLN A 15 -1.36 -12.60 -2.73
CA GLN A 15 -0.57 -13.74 -2.27
C GLN A 15 -1.40 -15.02 -2.42
N PHE A 16 -0.78 -16.20 -2.23
CA PHE A 16 -1.44 -17.51 -2.39
C PHE A 16 -1.79 -18.20 -1.05
N THR A 17 -1.40 -17.61 0.07
CA THR A 17 -1.65 -18.11 1.42
C THR A 17 -2.32 -17.03 2.25
N ASP A 18 -3.29 -17.38 3.08
CA ASP A 18 -3.86 -16.47 4.06
C ASP A 18 -4.14 -17.19 5.38
N GLU A 19 -3.95 -16.49 6.48
CA GLU A 19 -4.16 -17.00 7.83
C GLU A 19 -5.56 -16.63 8.36
N ASN A 20 -6.25 -15.68 7.74
CA ASN A 20 -7.49 -15.07 8.26
C ASN A 20 -8.73 -15.37 7.38
N GLY A 21 -8.66 -16.35 6.48
CA GLY A 21 -9.78 -16.78 5.63
C GLY A 21 -10.23 -15.79 4.55
N ARG A 22 -9.39 -14.83 4.15
CA ARG A 22 -9.65 -13.88 3.06
C ARG A 22 -9.38 -14.53 1.71
N ALA A 23 -10.05 -14.04 0.67
CA ALA A 23 -9.79 -14.46 -0.71
C ALA A 23 -8.35 -14.11 -1.14
N THR A 24 -7.74 -15.00 -1.91
CA THR A 24 -6.34 -14.95 -2.34
C THR A 24 -6.23 -15.17 -3.85
N LEU A 25 -5.02 -15.06 -4.41
CA LEU A 25 -4.80 -15.36 -5.83
C LEU A 25 -5.07 -16.83 -6.19
N LYS A 26 -5.01 -17.73 -5.19
CA LYS A 26 -5.27 -19.17 -5.36
C LYS A 26 -6.70 -19.45 -5.82
N ASP A 27 -7.65 -18.61 -5.42
CA ASP A 27 -9.08 -18.79 -5.72
C ASP A 27 -9.40 -18.48 -7.19
N PHE A 28 -8.49 -17.80 -7.90
CA PHE A 28 -8.68 -17.36 -9.28
C PHE A 28 -7.73 -18.04 -10.26
N VAL A 29 -6.50 -18.36 -9.83
CA VAL A 29 -5.46 -18.88 -10.72
C VAL A 29 -5.06 -20.30 -10.30
N PRO A 30 -5.51 -21.35 -11.01
CA PRO A 30 -5.24 -22.75 -10.67
C PRO A 30 -3.86 -23.24 -11.14
N ILE A 31 -2.91 -22.31 -11.36
CA ILE A 31 -1.56 -22.65 -11.83
C ILE A 31 -0.63 -22.78 -10.63
N PRO A 32 0.04 -23.93 -10.43
CA PRO A 32 0.95 -24.11 -9.32
C PRO A 32 2.28 -23.38 -9.55
N LYS A 33 2.97 -23.04 -8.46
CA LYS A 33 4.36 -22.52 -8.44
C LYS A 33 4.59 -21.22 -9.22
N ILE A 34 3.54 -20.43 -9.45
CA ILE A 34 3.65 -19.05 -9.93
C ILE A 34 3.48 -18.08 -8.76
N TYR A 35 4.13 -16.92 -8.86
CA TYR A 35 4.15 -15.92 -7.79
C TYR A 35 3.88 -14.52 -8.35
N PRO A 36 3.24 -13.62 -7.58
CA PRO A 36 2.98 -12.26 -8.03
C PRO A 36 4.26 -11.47 -8.21
N VAL A 37 4.26 -10.64 -9.23
CA VAL A 37 5.26 -9.62 -9.50
C VAL A 37 4.82 -8.33 -8.83
N GLY A 38 5.48 -7.99 -7.74
CA GLY A 38 5.06 -6.93 -6.84
C GLY A 38 3.76 -7.25 -6.10
N ARG A 39 3.10 -6.20 -5.60
CA ARG A 39 1.86 -6.31 -4.84
C ARG A 39 0.82 -5.32 -5.35
N LEU A 40 -0.45 -5.64 -5.11
CA LEU A 40 -1.57 -4.71 -5.20
C LEU A 40 -2.30 -4.75 -3.85
N ASP A 41 -2.81 -3.62 -3.39
CA ASP A 41 -3.47 -3.59 -2.09
C ASP A 41 -4.76 -4.44 -2.11
N PHE A 42 -5.17 -4.93 -0.94
CA PHE A 42 -6.40 -5.71 -0.77
C PHE A 42 -7.63 -4.98 -1.32
N ASP A 43 -7.71 -3.68 -1.07
CA ASP A 43 -8.79 -2.77 -1.48
C ASP A 43 -8.63 -2.22 -2.91
N SER A 44 -7.70 -2.74 -3.70
CA SER A 44 -7.38 -2.26 -5.05
C SER A 44 -7.56 -3.38 -6.09
N GLU A 45 -7.89 -2.99 -7.32
CA GLU A 45 -8.30 -3.90 -8.40
C GLU A 45 -7.34 -3.81 -9.59
N GLY A 46 -7.43 -4.77 -10.51
CA GLY A 46 -6.78 -4.68 -11.81
C GLY A 46 -5.56 -5.57 -11.95
N LEU A 47 -4.70 -5.21 -12.89
CA LEU A 47 -3.68 -6.07 -13.46
C LEU A 47 -2.63 -6.49 -12.43
N VAL A 48 -2.39 -7.79 -12.33
CA VAL A 48 -1.28 -8.40 -11.58
C VAL A 48 -0.58 -9.37 -12.52
N LEU A 49 0.73 -9.20 -12.69
CA LEU A 49 1.56 -10.16 -13.39
C LEU A 49 2.01 -11.25 -12.42
N LEU A 50 1.90 -12.51 -12.84
CA LEU A 50 2.31 -13.69 -12.10
C LEU A 50 3.34 -14.47 -12.94
N THR A 51 4.38 -15.01 -12.32
CA THR A 51 5.39 -15.81 -13.02
C THR A 51 6.11 -16.81 -12.13
N ASP A 52 6.65 -17.86 -12.73
CA ASP A 52 7.60 -18.81 -12.14
C ASP A 52 9.08 -18.42 -12.41
N ASP A 53 9.32 -17.36 -13.19
CA ASP A 53 10.64 -16.80 -13.52
C ASP A 53 11.16 -15.91 -12.39
N LYS A 54 11.90 -16.49 -11.45
CA LYS A 54 12.45 -15.79 -10.27
C LYS A 54 13.33 -14.58 -10.64
N PRO A 55 14.30 -14.67 -11.57
CA PRO A 55 15.08 -13.51 -12.00
C PRO A 55 14.21 -12.35 -12.48
N LEU A 56 13.22 -12.63 -13.33
CA LEU A 56 12.35 -11.58 -13.86
C LEU A 56 11.42 -11.03 -12.77
N GLN A 57 10.90 -11.88 -11.89
CA GLN A 57 10.07 -11.48 -10.76
C GLN A 57 10.81 -10.47 -9.87
N HIS A 58 12.07 -10.75 -9.52
CA HIS A 58 12.89 -9.85 -8.72
C HIS A 58 13.09 -8.50 -9.42
N ARG A 59 13.48 -8.52 -10.70
CA ARG A 59 13.68 -7.29 -11.48
C ARG A 59 12.41 -6.46 -11.59
N LEU A 60 11.28 -7.06 -11.88
CA LEU A 60 10.03 -6.33 -12.07
C LEU A 60 9.44 -5.79 -10.76
N SER A 61 9.73 -6.44 -9.63
CA SER A 61 9.22 -6.04 -8.32
C SER A 61 10.06 -4.94 -7.68
N GLU A 62 11.33 -4.80 -8.06
CA GLU A 62 12.23 -3.82 -7.47
C GLU A 62 11.98 -2.40 -8.02
N PRO A 63 11.76 -1.40 -7.15
CA PRO A 63 11.52 -0.02 -7.56
C PRO A 63 12.63 0.59 -8.43
N ARG A 64 13.87 0.08 -8.34
CA ARG A 64 15.03 0.58 -9.10
C ARG A 64 14.86 0.49 -10.61
N PHE A 65 14.08 -0.48 -11.09
CA PHE A 65 13.83 -0.67 -12.52
C PHE A 65 12.73 0.25 -13.06
N LYS A 66 12.12 1.08 -12.21
CA LYS A 66 11.21 2.17 -12.60
C LYS A 66 10.10 1.74 -13.57
N VAL A 67 9.60 0.52 -13.43
CA VAL A 67 8.57 -0.03 -14.33
C VAL A 67 7.30 0.80 -14.21
N PRO A 68 6.86 1.49 -15.27
CA PRO A 68 5.68 2.34 -15.22
C PRO A 68 4.43 1.47 -15.01
N LYS A 69 3.56 1.96 -14.12
CA LYS A 69 2.28 1.36 -13.78
C LYS A 69 1.23 2.43 -13.89
N THR A 70 0.23 2.21 -14.73
CA THR A 70 -0.87 3.15 -14.95
C THR A 70 -2.10 2.69 -14.18
N TYR A 71 -2.72 3.64 -13.49
CA TYR A 71 -3.89 3.44 -12.67
C TYR A 71 -5.01 4.36 -13.13
N TRP A 72 -6.23 3.83 -13.16
CA TRP A 72 -7.44 4.64 -13.12
C TRP A 72 -7.88 4.78 -11.68
N VAL A 73 -8.12 6.03 -11.28
CA VAL A 73 -8.31 6.42 -9.89
C VAL A 73 -9.59 7.24 -9.78
N GLN A 74 -10.61 6.67 -9.18
CA GLN A 74 -11.81 7.43 -8.84
C GLN A 74 -11.56 8.20 -7.55
N VAL A 75 -11.81 9.49 -7.56
CA VAL A 75 -11.63 10.38 -6.39
C VAL A 75 -12.95 11.07 -6.03
N GLU A 76 -13.09 11.46 -4.75
CA GLU A 76 -14.12 12.41 -4.34
C GLU A 76 -13.80 13.80 -4.91
N GLY A 77 -14.79 14.50 -5.44
CA GLY A 77 -14.65 15.83 -6.02
C GLY A 77 -14.11 15.82 -7.45
N ILE A 78 -13.86 17.03 -7.97
CA ILE A 78 -13.22 17.27 -9.26
C ILE A 78 -11.89 17.99 -8.98
N PRO A 79 -10.74 17.31 -9.16
CA PRO A 79 -9.43 17.92 -8.99
C PRO A 79 -9.25 19.16 -9.87
N THR A 80 -8.75 20.24 -9.27
CA THR A 80 -8.37 21.44 -10.03
C THR A 80 -7.07 21.21 -10.79
N GLU A 81 -6.78 22.05 -11.79
CA GLU A 81 -5.52 21.94 -12.55
C GLU A 81 -4.31 22.17 -11.64
N GLU A 82 -4.42 23.00 -10.60
CA GLU A 82 -3.35 23.20 -9.61
C GLU A 82 -3.07 21.93 -8.80
N ALA A 83 -4.13 21.20 -8.43
CA ALA A 83 -4.00 19.91 -7.75
C ALA A 83 -3.35 18.88 -8.67
N ILE A 84 -3.77 18.79 -9.93
CA ILE A 84 -3.19 17.91 -10.94
C ILE A 84 -1.71 18.26 -11.19
N ALA A 85 -1.39 19.54 -11.37
CA ALA A 85 -0.01 20.01 -11.55
C ALA A 85 0.88 19.68 -10.34
N THR A 86 0.32 19.75 -9.13
CA THR A 86 1.02 19.33 -7.90
C THR A 86 1.29 17.83 -7.90
N LEU A 87 0.32 17.01 -8.28
CA LEU A 87 0.52 15.56 -8.42
C LEU A 87 1.60 15.24 -9.48
N ARG A 88 1.64 15.97 -10.60
CA ARG A 88 2.64 15.78 -11.67
C ARG A 88 4.07 16.07 -11.20
N ARG A 89 4.27 17.13 -10.42
CA ARG A 89 5.58 17.51 -9.86
C ARG A 89 6.05 16.57 -8.75
N GLY A 90 5.11 15.90 -8.09
CA GLY A 90 5.36 15.12 -6.89
C GLY A 90 4.85 15.87 -5.65
N VAL A 91 4.48 15.09 -4.65
CA VAL A 91 3.76 15.53 -3.46
C VAL A 91 4.31 14.83 -2.22
N ASP A 92 4.31 15.51 -1.09
CA ASP A 92 4.62 14.91 0.20
C ASP A 92 3.46 14.00 0.66
N ILE A 93 3.76 12.72 0.84
CA ILE A 93 2.80 11.72 1.30
C ILE A 93 3.04 11.29 2.76
N LYS A 94 3.58 12.19 3.59
CA LYS A 94 3.97 12.03 5.01
C LYS A 94 5.17 11.12 5.25
N THR A 95 5.26 10.03 4.50
CA THR A 95 6.38 9.08 4.62
C THR A 95 7.58 9.46 3.78
N SER A 96 7.36 10.18 2.68
CA SER A 96 8.37 10.52 1.69
C SER A 96 7.78 11.49 0.67
N PHE A 97 8.64 12.21 -0.04
CA PHE A 97 8.23 12.94 -1.24
C PHE A 97 8.14 11.99 -2.43
N THR A 98 7.07 12.05 -3.21
CA THR A 98 6.92 11.20 -4.40
C THR A 98 7.75 11.74 -5.56
N ALA A 99 8.35 10.85 -6.36
CA ALA A 99 8.87 11.24 -7.67
C ALA A 99 7.75 11.80 -8.58
N PRO A 100 8.09 12.56 -9.63
CA PRO A 100 7.15 13.02 -10.64
C PRO A 100 6.31 11.88 -11.22
N ALA A 101 5.09 12.21 -11.63
CA ALA A 101 4.11 11.27 -12.17
C ALA A 101 3.42 11.86 -13.40
N GLU A 102 2.95 11.01 -14.31
CA GLU A 102 2.04 11.45 -15.35
C GLU A 102 0.62 11.39 -14.78
N VAL A 103 -0.11 12.49 -14.88
CA VAL A 103 -1.45 12.63 -14.32
C VAL A 103 -2.34 13.35 -15.30
N GLU A 104 -3.51 12.78 -15.54
CA GLU A 104 -4.52 13.32 -16.45
C GLU A 104 -5.91 13.13 -15.84
N LEU A 105 -6.78 14.13 -16.00
CA LEU A 105 -8.20 14.02 -15.69
C LEU A 105 -8.90 13.35 -16.87
N LEU A 106 -9.58 12.24 -16.61
CA LEU A 106 -10.40 11.59 -17.63
C LEU A 106 -11.70 12.37 -17.82
N PRO A 107 -12.05 12.75 -19.07
CA PRO A 107 -13.25 13.53 -19.34
C PRO A 107 -14.53 12.75 -19.04
N GLU A 108 -14.49 11.44 -19.20
CA GLU A 108 -15.60 10.52 -18.95
C GLU A 108 -15.16 9.37 -18.03
N PRO A 109 -16.09 8.79 -17.25
CA PRO A 109 -15.80 7.58 -16.49
C PRO A 109 -15.34 6.45 -17.41
N PRO A 110 -14.21 5.78 -17.11
CA PRO A 110 -13.74 4.68 -17.93
C PRO A 110 -14.71 3.50 -17.88
N ALA A 111 -14.85 2.78 -18.99
CA ALA A 111 -15.62 1.55 -19.06
C ALA A 111 -14.90 0.43 -18.28
N ILE A 112 -15.30 0.25 -17.03
CA ILE A 112 -14.77 -0.80 -16.14
C ILE A 112 -15.91 -1.61 -15.55
N TRP A 113 -15.60 -2.85 -15.19
CA TRP A 113 -16.53 -3.77 -14.55
C TRP A 113 -17.12 -3.19 -13.25
N GLU A 114 -18.32 -3.65 -12.93
CA GLU A 114 -18.97 -3.33 -11.67
C GLU A 114 -18.24 -3.99 -10.49
N ARG A 115 -18.30 -3.31 -9.34
CA ARG A 115 -17.78 -3.88 -8.09
C ARG A 115 -18.88 -4.64 -7.36
N PRO A 116 -18.55 -5.77 -6.72
CA PRO A 116 -19.52 -6.51 -5.91
C PRO A 116 -19.97 -5.71 -4.68
N LYS A 117 -19.11 -4.85 -4.15
CA LYS A 117 -19.43 -3.94 -3.05
C LYS A 117 -19.53 -2.52 -3.58
N PRO A 118 -20.65 -1.80 -3.31
CA PRO A 118 -20.83 -0.44 -3.77
C PRO A 118 -19.79 0.48 -3.14
N ILE A 119 -19.41 1.49 -3.91
CA ILE A 119 -18.52 2.55 -3.45
C ILE A 119 -19.34 3.43 -2.51
N ARG A 120 -18.83 3.70 -1.31
CA ARG A 120 -19.43 4.72 -0.45
C ARG A 120 -19.15 6.07 -1.07
N PHE A 121 -20.17 6.73 -1.59
CA PHE A 121 -20.09 8.10 -2.07
C PHE A 121 -21.12 8.96 -1.33
N ARG A 122 -20.86 10.26 -1.27
CA ARG A 122 -21.82 11.22 -0.74
C ARG A 122 -22.63 11.74 -1.92
N ALA A 123 -23.96 11.63 -1.86
CA ALA A 123 -24.84 12.01 -2.97
C ALA A 123 -24.60 13.43 -3.50
N ASN A 124 -24.16 14.34 -2.63
CA ASN A 124 -23.94 15.75 -2.95
C ASN A 124 -22.48 16.08 -3.33
N ILE A 125 -21.58 15.08 -3.41
CA ILE A 125 -20.20 15.29 -3.82
C ILE A 125 -19.98 14.56 -5.14
N PRO A 126 -19.64 15.27 -6.23
CA PRO A 126 -19.34 14.63 -7.50
C PRO A 126 -18.11 13.72 -7.37
N THR A 127 -17.96 12.77 -8.28
CA THR A 127 -16.73 11.96 -8.39
C THR A 127 -16.14 12.14 -9.76
N SER A 128 -14.82 12.09 -9.84
CA SER A 128 -14.08 12.16 -11.10
C SER A 128 -13.03 11.05 -11.18
N TRP A 129 -12.49 10.85 -12.38
CA TRP A 129 -11.50 9.83 -12.64
C TRP A 129 -10.19 10.46 -13.10
N LEU A 130 -9.08 10.03 -12.49
CA LEU A 130 -7.73 10.37 -12.90
C LEU A 130 -7.06 9.15 -13.51
N GLN A 131 -6.27 9.37 -14.56
CA GLN A 131 -5.24 8.45 -14.99
C GLN A 131 -3.91 8.87 -14.35
N ILE A 132 -3.28 7.96 -13.61
CA ILE A 132 -2.00 8.21 -12.93
C ILE A 132 -1.00 7.13 -13.34
N THR A 133 0.12 7.53 -13.94
CA THR A 133 1.26 6.63 -14.21
C THR A 133 2.40 6.92 -13.26
N ILE A 134 2.84 5.90 -12.53
CA ILE A 134 4.00 5.97 -11.61
C ILE A 134 4.98 4.83 -11.84
N SER A 135 6.26 5.12 -11.65
CA SER A 135 7.36 4.15 -11.75
C SER A 135 7.91 3.70 -10.39
N GLN A 136 7.50 4.36 -9.32
CA GLN A 136 7.85 4.04 -7.92
C GLN A 136 6.83 3.08 -7.30
N GLY A 137 7.22 2.44 -6.20
CA GLY A 137 6.45 1.39 -5.53
C GLY A 137 6.25 1.64 -4.04
N ILE A 138 5.86 2.85 -3.63
CA ILE A 138 5.61 3.16 -2.21
C ILE A 138 4.27 2.55 -1.77
N ASN A 139 4.19 2.05 -0.53
CA ASN A 139 2.94 1.49 -0.01
C ASN A 139 1.79 2.51 -0.05
N ARG A 140 0.68 2.13 -0.69
CA ARG A 140 -0.54 2.94 -0.89
C ARG A 140 -0.28 4.28 -1.57
N GLN A 141 0.77 4.38 -2.39
CA GLN A 141 1.26 5.67 -2.91
C GLN A 141 0.18 6.50 -3.59
N VAL A 142 -0.53 5.95 -4.58
CA VAL A 142 -1.56 6.67 -5.36
C VAL A 142 -2.68 7.21 -4.46
N ARG A 143 -3.10 6.41 -3.47
CA ARG A 143 -4.13 6.82 -2.50
C ARG A 143 -3.64 7.95 -1.60
N LYS A 144 -2.37 7.90 -1.18
CA LYS A 144 -1.76 8.98 -0.38
C LYS A 144 -1.56 10.25 -1.20
N MET A 145 -1.15 10.13 -2.47
CA MET A 145 -0.94 11.26 -3.38
C MET A 145 -2.24 12.06 -3.57
N THR A 146 -3.32 11.39 -3.96
CA THR A 146 -4.61 12.04 -4.20
C THR A 146 -5.22 12.61 -2.92
N ALA A 147 -5.07 11.93 -1.77
CA ALA A 147 -5.48 12.47 -0.47
C ALA A 147 -4.66 13.71 -0.05
N ALA A 148 -3.37 13.76 -0.36
CA ALA A 148 -2.50 14.88 -0.01
C ALA A 148 -2.85 16.18 -0.76
N VAL A 149 -3.48 16.08 -1.93
CA VAL A 149 -4.02 17.22 -2.67
C VAL A 149 -5.51 17.48 -2.40
N GLY A 150 -6.11 16.78 -1.42
CA GLY A 150 -7.49 17.02 -0.99
C GLY A 150 -8.57 16.20 -1.69
N PHE A 151 -8.21 15.22 -2.52
CA PHE A 151 -9.16 14.41 -3.31
C PHE A 151 -9.00 12.91 -2.99
N PRO A 152 -9.56 12.40 -1.86
CA PRO A 152 -9.37 11.00 -1.45
C PRO A 152 -9.81 9.98 -2.51
N THR A 153 -9.02 8.91 -2.67
CA THR A 153 -9.34 7.82 -3.61
C THR A 153 -10.49 6.94 -3.10
N LEU A 154 -11.53 6.80 -3.93
CA LEU A 154 -12.67 5.90 -3.75
C LEU A 154 -12.43 4.51 -4.37
N ARG A 155 -11.86 4.48 -5.58
CA ARG A 155 -11.58 3.27 -6.35
C ARG A 155 -10.23 3.38 -7.03
N LEU A 156 -9.46 2.29 -7.02
CA LEU A 156 -8.14 2.23 -7.62
C LEU A 156 -8.03 0.97 -8.47
N VAL A 157 -7.86 1.15 -9.77
CA VAL A 157 -7.72 0.06 -10.74
C VAL A 157 -6.38 0.20 -11.45
N ARG A 158 -5.49 -0.78 -11.30
CA ARG A 158 -4.26 -0.82 -12.11
C ARG A 158 -4.60 -1.38 -13.48
N VAL A 159 -4.49 -0.55 -14.51
CA VAL A 159 -4.88 -0.94 -15.88
C VAL A 159 -3.71 -1.36 -16.74
N LYS A 160 -2.49 -0.93 -16.39
CA LYS A 160 -1.30 -1.19 -17.21
C LYS A 160 -0.06 -1.43 -16.36
N ILE A 161 0.77 -2.37 -16.80
CA ILE A 161 2.12 -2.60 -16.30
C ILE A 161 3.05 -2.63 -17.51
N ALA A 162 3.95 -1.65 -17.63
CA ALA A 162 4.75 -1.46 -18.84
C ALA A 162 3.89 -1.42 -20.11
N HIS A 163 4.04 -2.39 -21.02
CA HIS A 163 3.25 -2.53 -22.24
C HIS A 163 2.04 -3.48 -22.10
N LEU A 164 1.84 -4.07 -20.92
CA LEU A 164 0.78 -5.04 -20.66
C LEU A 164 -0.46 -4.35 -20.11
N GLU A 165 -1.62 -4.62 -20.69
CA GLU A 165 -2.88 -3.96 -20.38
C GLU A 165 -3.92 -4.94 -19.83
N VAL A 166 -4.86 -4.42 -19.03
CA VAL A 166 -5.98 -5.17 -18.43
C VAL A 166 -7.15 -5.34 -19.40
N GLU A 167 -7.08 -4.73 -20.58
CA GLU A 167 -8.16 -4.76 -21.56
C GLU A 167 -8.57 -6.19 -21.89
N ASN A 168 -9.88 -6.39 -22.09
CA ASN A 168 -10.48 -7.69 -22.40
C ASN A 168 -10.25 -8.78 -21.34
N LEU A 169 -9.99 -8.40 -20.10
CA LEU A 169 -9.83 -9.32 -18.97
C LEU A 169 -10.80 -8.93 -17.85
N ALA A 170 -11.86 -9.71 -17.62
CA ALA A 170 -12.83 -9.44 -16.55
C ALA A 170 -12.23 -9.75 -15.16
N PRO A 171 -12.81 -9.23 -14.06
CA PRO A 171 -12.32 -9.52 -12.71
C PRO A 171 -12.26 -11.02 -12.43
N GLY A 172 -11.14 -11.45 -11.87
CA GLY A 172 -10.89 -12.85 -11.54
C GLY A 172 -10.47 -13.69 -12.74
N GLN A 173 -10.59 -13.17 -13.96
CA GLN A 173 -10.05 -13.83 -15.13
C GLN A 173 -8.54 -13.61 -15.22
N TRP A 174 -7.89 -14.62 -15.78
CA TRP A 174 -6.49 -14.59 -16.09
C TRP A 174 -6.25 -15.13 -17.50
N ARG A 175 -5.11 -14.74 -18.07
CA ARG A 175 -4.62 -15.28 -19.34
C ARG A 175 -3.11 -15.42 -19.29
N GLU A 176 -2.56 -16.36 -20.05
CA GLU A 176 -1.13 -16.38 -20.31
C GLU A 176 -0.74 -15.22 -21.25
N LEU A 177 0.47 -14.70 -21.11
CA LEU A 177 1.02 -13.75 -22.08
C LEU A 177 1.23 -14.45 -23.42
N THR A 178 0.95 -13.73 -24.49
CA THR A 178 1.34 -14.14 -25.82
C THR A 178 2.87 -14.14 -25.95
N ALA A 179 3.42 -14.96 -26.86
CA ALA A 179 4.85 -14.98 -27.16
C ALA A 179 5.45 -13.58 -27.42
N PRO A 180 4.83 -12.68 -28.23
CA PRO A 180 5.36 -11.34 -28.43
C PRO A 180 5.30 -10.46 -27.17
N GLU A 181 4.24 -10.56 -26.35
CA GLU A 181 4.16 -9.83 -25.07
C GLU A 181 5.27 -10.26 -24.11
N ALA A 182 5.51 -11.57 -24.00
CA ALA A 182 6.56 -12.13 -23.16
C ALA A 182 7.96 -11.78 -23.67
N ALA A 183 8.18 -11.79 -24.98
CA ALA A 183 9.44 -11.38 -25.59
C ALA A 183 9.73 -9.88 -25.34
N LYS A 184 8.74 -9.00 -25.54
CA LYS A 184 8.85 -7.56 -25.24
C LYS A 184 9.14 -7.32 -23.76
N LEU A 185 8.47 -8.06 -22.86
CA LEU A 185 8.75 -8.02 -21.43
C LEU A 185 10.22 -8.39 -21.16
N LYS A 186 10.67 -9.56 -21.62
CA LYS A 186 12.07 -10.00 -21.43
C LYS A 186 13.08 -9.01 -22.01
N ALA A 187 12.82 -8.45 -23.18
CA ALA A 187 13.70 -7.47 -23.82
C ALA A 187 13.81 -6.20 -22.98
N ALA A 188 12.68 -5.65 -22.51
CA ALA A 188 12.64 -4.46 -21.67
C ALA A 188 13.44 -4.63 -20.36
N PHE A 189 13.50 -5.85 -19.81
CA PHE A 189 14.16 -6.14 -18.51
C PHE A 189 15.51 -6.87 -18.62
N SER A 190 15.95 -7.25 -19.81
CA SER A 190 17.31 -7.76 -20.05
C SER A 190 18.29 -6.64 -20.40
N ALA A 191 17.82 -5.55 -21.00
CA ALA A 191 18.66 -4.44 -21.44
C ALA A 191 19.02 -3.44 -20.32
N THR A 192 18.33 -3.45 -19.18
CA THR A 192 18.66 -2.58 -18.03
C THR A 192 19.90 -3.13 -17.31
N LYS A 193 21.10 -2.70 -17.74
CA LYS A 193 22.35 -2.94 -17.01
C LYS A 193 22.22 -2.49 -15.56
N MET A 194 22.71 -3.32 -14.64
CA MET A 194 22.89 -2.98 -13.22
C MET A 194 23.64 -1.64 -13.11
N PRO A 195 23.19 -0.66 -12.31
CA PRO A 195 24.14 0.30 -11.77
C PRO A 195 25.09 -0.51 -10.88
N ALA A 196 26.37 -0.52 -11.23
CA ALA A 196 27.41 -1.21 -10.49
C ALA A 196 27.36 -0.77 -9.02
N GLU A 197 27.23 -1.74 -8.12
CA GLU A 197 27.43 -1.52 -6.69
C GLU A 197 28.82 -0.93 -6.50
N ARG A 198 28.89 0.32 -6.03
CA ARG A 198 30.12 0.88 -5.47
C ARG A 198 30.48 -0.01 -4.28
N GLN A 199 31.49 -0.86 -4.46
CA GLN A 199 32.19 -1.51 -3.37
C GLN A 199 32.68 -0.44 -2.39
N VAL A 200 32.02 -0.34 -1.24
CA VAL A 200 32.58 0.36 -0.09
C VAL A 200 33.72 -0.51 0.41
N GLN A 201 34.93 -0.20 0.01
CA GLN A 201 36.14 -0.78 0.59
C GLN A 201 36.18 -0.40 2.07
N SER A 202 35.89 -1.37 2.93
CA SER A 202 36.22 -1.34 4.34
C SER A 202 37.74 -1.22 4.47
N LYS A 203 38.24 -0.05 4.86
CA LYS A 203 39.61 0.08 5.35
C LYS A 203 39.69 -0.59 6.73
N GLU A 204 40.34 -1.74 6.77
CA GLU A 204 40.86 -2.35 8.00
C GLU A 204 41.80 -1.37 8.72
N ALA A 205 41.42 -0.97 9.93
CA ALA A 205 42.33 -0.34 10.86
C ALA A 205 43.22 -1.43 11.49
N LYS A 206 44.47 -1.50 11.01
CA LYS A 206 45.52 -2.34 11.61
C LYS A 206 45.84 -1.88 13.02
N SER A 207 45.68 -2.81 13.97
CA SER A 207 46.24 -2.79 15.32
C SER A 207 47.77 -2.89 15.31
N LYS A 208 48.44 -2.14 16.19
CA LYS A 208 49.78 -2.47 16.73
C LYS A 208 49.92 -2.02 18.20
N PRO A 209 50.82 -2.65 18.98
CA PRO A 209 50.62 -2.96 20.39
C PRO A 209 51.36 -2.02 21.36
N ALA A 210 51.08 -2.23 22.65
CA ALA A 210 51.53 -1.49 23.83
C ALA A 210 53.02 -1.65 24.18
N THR A 211 53.58 -0.60 24.80
CA THR A 211 54.73 -0.66 25.72
C THR A 211 54.51 0.32 26.88
N ALA A 212 55.11 -0.02 28.03
CA ALA A 212 54.67 0.32 29.38
C ALA A 212 55.53 1.40 30.09
N SER A 213 55.13 1.68 31.36
CA SER A 213 55.83 2.36 32.48
C SER A 213 55.46 3.85 32.65
N THR A 214 55.16 4.44 33.83
CA THR A 214 55.47 4.12 35.25
C THR A 214 54.51 4.90 36.18
N ALA A 215 54.20 4.37 37.37
CA ALA A 215 53.53 5.06 38.52
C ALA A 215 54.55 5.95 39.32
N PRO A 216 54.25 6.69 40.43
CA PRO A 216 53.28 6.38 41.50
C PRO A 216 52.55 7.54 42.28
N SER A 217 51.49 7.11 42.99
CA SER A 217 50.93 7.53 44.32
C SER A 217 50.65 9.00 44.70
N THR A 218 49.43 9.28 45.18
CA THR A 218 49.07 9.57 46.60
C THR A 218 47.63 10.13 46.75
N GLY A 219 46.93 9.77 47.85
CA GLY A 219 45.98 10.67 48.54
C GLY A 219 44.46 10.54 48.31
N THR A 220 43.76 9.91 49.25
CA THR A 220 42.29 10.02 49.55
C THR A 220 42.04 11.30 50.41
N PRO A 221 40.80 11.80 50.74
CA PRO A 221 39.43 11.70 50.19
C PRO A 221 38.77 13.09 49.92
N ALA A 222 37.57 13.15 49.29
CA ALA A 222 36.41 13.91 49.81
C ALA A 222 35.14 13.79 48.95
N ARG A 223 34.04 13.63 49.69
CA ARG A 223 32.63 13.50 49.34
C ARG A 223 31.98 14.85 49.02
N LYS A 224 31.26 14.99 47.90
CA LYS A 224 30.04 15.82 47.83
C LYS A 224 28.98 15.18 46.94
N THR A 225 27.88 14.86 47.61
CA THR A 225 26.59 14.35 47.16
C THR A 225 25.82 15.40 46.36
N PHE A 226 25.17 15.01 45.26
CA PHE A 226 24.01 15.74 44.71
C PHE A 226 22.78 14.82 44.74
N LYS A 227 21.76 15.26 45.48
CA LYS A 227 20.42 14.67 45.57
C LYS A 227 19.56 15.16 44.39
N PRO A 228 18.69 14.34 43.79
CA PRO A 228 17.49 14.84 43.12
C PRO A 228 16.34 14.99 44.13
N ALA A 229 15.62 16.11 44.04
CA ALA A 229 14.45 16.41 44.87
C ALA A 229 13.17 15.71 44.35
N PRO A 230 12.22 15.32 45.24
CA PRO A 230 10.98 14.69 44.84
C PRO A 230 9.73 15.60 44.90
N SER A 231 8.74 15.19 44.08
CA SER A 231 7.28 15.28 44.25
C SER A 231 6.58 16.65 44.26
N ASN A 232 5.56 16.82 43.40
CA ASN A 232 4.16 16.59 43.78
C ASN A 232 3.19 17.01 42.67
N PHE A 233 2.39 16.07 42.15
CA PHE A 233 1.04 16.41 41.72
C PHE A 233 0.08 15.28 42.13
N LYS A 234 -0.71 15.58 43.16
CA LYS A 234 -1.75 14.73 43.75
C LYS A 234 -2.96 14.66 42.82
N ARG A 235 -3.42 13.45 42.52
CA ARG A 235 -4.82 13.16 42.15
C ARG A 235 -5.69 13.26 43.40
N PRO A 236 -6.94 13.76 43.31
CA PRO A 236 -7.98 13.37 44.24
C PRO A 236 -8.84 12.24 43.65
N ALA A 237 -9.21 11.30 44.52
CA ALA A 237 -10.23 10.30 44.30
C ALA A 237 -11.41 10.59 45.24
N GLY A 238 -12.63 10.32 44.76
CA GLY A 238 -13.78 9.98 45.60
C GLY A 238 -14.89 11.02 45.73
N SER A 239 -16.03 10.78 45.07
CA SER A 239 -17.27 10.53 45.82
C SER A 239 -18.33 9.89 44.93
N ASP A 240 -18.90 8.85 45.51
CA ASP A 240 -20.02 8.03 45.11
C ASP A 240 -21.34 8.81 45.26
N LYS A 241 -22.26 8.66 44.29
CA LYS A 241 -23.72 8.76 44.49
C LYS A 241 -24.47 8.41 43.22
N SER A 242 -25.07 7.23 43.23
CA SER A 242 -26.24 6.88 42.41
C SER A 242 -27.45 7.76 42.75
N PRO A 243 -28.43 7.85 41.84
CA PRO A 243 -29.76 7.43 42.25
C PRO A 243 -30.44 6.47 41.25
N LYS A 244 -31.20 5.56 41.85
CA LYS A 244 -32.19 4.67 41.24
C LYS A 244 -33.35 5.48 40.64
N GLY A 245 -33.92 4.98 39.54
CA GLY A 245 -35.27 5.34 39.05
C GLY A 245 -35.61 4.47 37.82
N ALA A 246 -36.24 3.30 38.05
CA ALA A 246 -37.62 3.00 37.63
C ALA A 246 -37.80 2.98 36.09
N SER A 247 -37.67 1.83 35.43
CA SER A 247 -38.78 0.89 35.15
C SER A 247 -40.01 1.58 34.55
N ASP A 248 -40.14 1.54 33.22
CA ASP A 248 -41.46 1.28 32.66
C ASP A 248 -41.39 0.47 31.36
N ARG A 249 -42.03 -0.70 31.43
CA ARG A 249 -42.19 -1.68 30.37
C ARG A 249 -43.66 -2.06 30.43
N PRO A 250 -44.49 -1.73 29.44
CA PRO A 250 -45.81 -2.34 29.38
C PRO A 250 -45.68 -3.75 28.81
N LYS A 251 -45.95 -4.76 29.65
CA LYS A 251 -46.30 -6.13 29.23
C LYS A 251 -47.80 -6.19 28.91
N ARG A 252 -48.10 -6.68 27.70
CA ARG A 252 -49.15 -7.64 27.29
C ARG A 252 -50.63 -7.43 27.68
N GLY A 253 -51.46 -7.53 26.64
CA GLY A 253 -52.58 -8.49 26.54
C GLY A 253 -53.79 -7.98 25.75
N PRO A 254 -54.70 -8.84 25.23
CA PRO A 254 -54.68 -10.30 25.11
C PRO A 254 -54.90 -10.84 23.67
N LYS A 255 -54.70 -12.16 23.52
CA LYS A 255 -55.05 -12.99 22.37
C LYS A 255 -56.55 -13.34 22.40
N THR A 256 -57.21 -13.34 21.23
CA THR A 256 -58.40 -14.17 20.89
C THR A 256 -58.40 -14.34 19.35
N SER A 257 -58.00 -15.52 18.83
CA SER A 257 -58.82 -16.69 18.43
C SER A 257 -59.29 -16.68 16.95
N ARG A 258 -58.59 -17.48 16.12
CA ARG A 258 -59.02 -18.44 15.04
C ARG A 258 -60.48 -18.41 14.50
N PRO A 259 -60.81 -19.15 13.41
CA PRO A 259 -60.14 -19.41 12.12
C PRO A 259 -61.12 -19.34 10.90
N ARG A 260 -60.62 -19.48 9.67
CA ARG A 260 -61.24 -20.31 8.61
C ARG A 260 -60.16 -20.73 7.61
#